data_AF-A0A2M8QNE7-F1
#
_entry.id   AF-A0A2M8QNE7-F1
#
_cell.length_a   1.000
_cell.length_b   1.000
_cell.length_c   1.000
_cell.angle_alpha   90.00
_cell.angle_beta   90.00
_cell.angle_gamma   90.00
#
_symmetry.space_group_name_H-M   'P 1'
#
loop_
_entity.id
_entity.type
_entity.pdbx_description
1 polymer ?
#
loop_
_entity_poly.entity_id
_entity_poly.type
_entity_poly.pdbx_seq_one_letter_code
_entity_poly.pdbx_strand_id
1 'polypeptide(L)'
;MFDLIQLVERSGATIHADFQRWFEAIPAAAVWNILSDYSVGDGAKQNDAFSFVVLLNHDTYANIASYVAAAAPSDIKSTRTPSEGLLDYLSCPVAFSVNFVVERDSVYLRNLVTQSMMHGLTGALRGLVREWGEAEPPNAAFYEALDGRLRRLEVELARRQPSLNLLRQIFLVAAFASVVLGIVNDAKSPLGVRWISDRDAMFDRHGGIAFDLAWIFFQAMRRHKGGVIDQRRPEIAFGTPGMDGINEYAEFIRLPDLLAGTLADMKLPQMMFTHRKFVPVFHRLFVDTPNNAVIELVARPDGVTSRRLAFGHPPAGASTVRRSSEPAATPGADADP
;
A
#
# COMPACT_ATOMS: atom_id res chain seq x y z
N MET A 1 2.74 1.38 14.84
CA MET A 1 3.04 1.26 13.38
C MET A 1 3.92 0.07 13.08
N PHE A 2 5.04 -0.18 13.77
CA PHE A 2 5.80 -1.42 13.57
C PHE A 2 4.96 -2.67 13.83
N ASP A 3 4.13 -2.69 14.88
CA ASP A 3 3.18 -3.79 15.10
C ASP A 3 2.19 -3.96 13.95
N LEU A 4 1.79 -2.86 13.30
CA LEU A 4 0.91 -2.88 12.13
C LEU A 4 1.63 -3.48 10.92
N ILE A 5 2.87 -3.07 10.68
CA ILE A 5 3.73 -3.61 9.63
C ILE A 5 3.94 -5.12 9.85
N GLN A 6 4.31 -5.54 11.07
CA GLN A 6 4.50 -6.96 11.42
C GLN A 6 3.19 -7.75 11.32
N LEU A 7 2.06 -7.15 11.69
CA LEU A 7 0.73 -7.74 11.52
C LEU A 7 0.42 -7.97 10.04
N VAL A 8 0.71 -6.98 9.19
CA VAL A 8 0.54 -7.07 7.73
C VAL A 8 1.50 -8.10 7.11
N GLU A 9 2.79 -8.10 7.47
CA GLU A 9 3.78 -9.08 6.98
C GLU A 9 3.37 -10.51 7.33
N ARG A 10 2.89 -10.75 8.56
CA ARG A 10 2.42 -12.08 8.99
C ARG A 10 1.24 -12.55 8.15
N SER A 11 0.24 -11.70 7.95
CA SER A 11 -0.93 -12.04 7.13
C SER A 11 -0.60 -12.12 5.63
N GLY A 12 0.48 -11.47 5.20
CA GLY A 12 1.01 -11.48 3.85
C GLY A 12 2.11 -12.52 3.60
N ALA A 13 2.34 -13.49 4.50
CA ALA A 13 3.45 -14.45 4.35
C ALA A 13 3.37 -15.22 3.01
N THR A 14 2.17 -15.62 2.58
CA THR A 14 1.96 -16.29 1.29
C THR A 14 2.13 -15.37 0.09
N ILE A 15 2.06 -14.04 0.26
CA ILE A 15 2.26 -13.07 -0.82
C ILE A 15 3.73 -13.05 -1.26
N HIS A 16 4.67 -13.20 -0.32
CA HIS A 16 6.10 -13.31 -0.67
C HIS A 16 6.35 -14.53 -1.56
N ALA A 17 5.76 -15.69 -1.21
CA ALA A 17 5.88 -16.90 -2.00
C ALA A 17 5.23 -16.75 -3.40
N ASP A 18 4.07 -16.10 -3.48
CA ASP A 18 3.41 -15.84 -4.77
C ASP A 18 4.21 -14.89 -5.64
N PHE A 19 4.75 -13.82 -5.06
CA PHE A 19 5.62 -12.87 -5.75
C PHE A 19 6.88 -13.55 -6.28
N GLN A 20 7.54 -14.38 -5.47
CA GLN A 20 8.72 -15.14 -5.88
C GLN A 20 8.42 -16.08 -7.04
N ARG A 21 7.31 -16.83 -6.98
CA ARG A 21 6.87 -17.73 -8.06
C ARG A 21 6.50 -16.96 -9.32
N TRP A 22 5.74 -15.88 -9.20
CA TRP A 22 5.29 -15.08 -10.34
C TRP A 22 6.47 -14.51 -11.13
N PHE A 23 7.50 -14.03 -10.42
CA PHE A 23 8.69 -13.47 -11.03
C PHE A 23 9.87 -14.45 -11.06
N GLU A 24 9.67 -15.76 -10.99
CA GLU A 24 10.77 -16.74 -10.90
C GLU A 24 11.83 -16.54 -12.00
N ALA A 25 11.40 -16.30 -13.24
CA ALA A 25 12.26 -16.09 -14.39
C ALA A 25 13.01 -14.74 -14.38
N ILE A 26 12.64 -13.80 -13.51
CA ILE A 26 13.26 -12.47 -13.43
C ILE A 26 14.48 -12.53 -12.51
N PRO A 27 15.68 -12.14 -12.99
CA PRO A 27 16.88 -12.19 -12.19
C PRO A 27 16.83 -11.23 -11.01
N ALA A 28 17.65 -11.51 -9.99
CA ALA A 28 17.94 -10.56 -8.94
C ALA A 28 18.61 -9.30 -9.53
N ALA A 29 18.66 -8.22 -8.75
CA ALA A 29 19.29 -6.95 -9.16
C ALA A 29 18.63 -6.27 -10.37
N ALA A 30 17.41 -6.65 -10.75
CA ALA A 30 16.60 -5.88 -11.68
C ALA A 30 16.17 -4.52 -11.08
N VAL A 31 15.76 -3.59 -11.95
CA VAL A 31 15.16 -2.31 -11.58
C VAL A 31 13.65 -2.42 -11.65
N TRP A 32 12.96 -1.86 -10.66
CA TRP A 32 11.52 -1.98 -10.51
C TRP A 32 10.86 -0.61 -10.37
N ASN A 33 9.60 -0.53 -10.79
CA ASN A 33 8.71 0.56 -10.45
C ASN A 33 7.66 0.06 -9.47
N ILE A 34 7.34 0.86 -8.46
CA ILE A 34 6.15 0.68 -7.63
C ILE A 34 5.21 1.80 -8.01
N LEU A 35 4.06 1.48 -8.58
CA LEU A 35 3.04 2.45 -8.95
C LEU A 35 1.95 2.40 -7.90
N SER A 36 1.48 3.54 -7.41
CA SER A 36 0.45 3.54 -6.38
C SER A 36 -0.66 4.55 -6.62
N ASP A 37 -1.86 4.18 -6.21
CA ASP A 37 -3.02 5.06 -6.13
C ASP A 37 -3.95 4.64 -4.98
N TYR A 38 -4.77 5.59 -4.53
CA TYR A 38 -5.50 5.51 -3.29
C TYR A 38 -6.93 6.03 -3.45
N SER A 39 -7.90 5.22 -3.02
CA SER A 39 -9.28 5.65 -2.87
C SER A 39 -9.62 5.67 -1.39
N VAL A 40 -9.49 6.84 -0.77
CA VAL A 40 -9.53 7.00 0.69
C VAL A 40 -10.40 8.19 1.07
N GLY A 41 -11.28 8.00 2.07
CA GLY A 41 -12.11 9.08 2.62
C GLY A 41 -13.32 9.48 1.75
N ASP A 42 -13.64 8.71 0.71
CA ASP A 42 -14.84 8.94 -0.11
C ASP A 42 -16.10 8.46 0.64
N GLY A 43 -17.01 9.41 0.90
CA GLY A 43 -18.30 9.19 1.55
C GLY A 43 -19.22 8.18 0.82
N ALA A 44 -19.04 8.01 -0.49
CA ALA A 44 -19.81 7.09 -1.31
C ALA A 44 -19.22 5.66 -1.33
N LYS A 45 -17.97 5.49 -0.91
CA LYS A 45 -17.24 4.22 -0.95
C LYS A 45 -17.37 3.46 0.38
N GLN A 46 -17.14 2.16 0.29
CA GLN A 46 -17.34 1.21 1.40
C GLN A 46 -16.05 1.00 2.18
N ASN A 47 -14.93 0.99 1.46
CA ASN A 47 -13.61 0.83 2.04
C ASN A 47 -12.70 1.96 1.61
N ASP A 48 -11.70 2.22 2.43
CA ASP A 48 -10.47 2.86 1.98
C ASP A 48 -9.59 1.79 1.32
N ALA A 49 -9.12 2.05 0.10
CA ALA A 49 -8.30 1.13 -0.67
C ALA A 49 -6.94 1.77 -1.03
N PHE A 50 -5.87 1.01 -0.82
CA PHE A 50 -4.50 1.39 -1.11
C PHE A 50 -3.92 0.35 -2.07
N SER A 51 -3.64 0.74 -3.31
CA SER A 51 -3.23 -0.20 -4.34
C SER A 51 -1.82 0.10 -4.82
N PHE A 52 -1.01 -0.95 -4.90
CA PHE A 52 0.37 -0.89 -5.39
C PHE A 52 0.54 -1.89 -6.52
N VAL A 53 1.04 -1.44 -7.67
CA VAL A 53 1.47 -2.29 -8.78
C VAL A 53 2.98 -2.30 -8.81
N VAL A 54 3.58 -3.44 -8.49
CA VAL A 54 5.00 -3.70 -8.68
C VAL A 54 5.21 -4.08 -10.14
N LEU A 55 5.91 -3.22 -10.87
CA LEU A 55 6.16 -3.35 -12.31
C LEU A 55 7.65 -3.50 -12.57
N LEU A 56 8.04 -4.59 -13.24
CA LEU A 56 9.40 -4.74 -13.76
C LEU A 56 9.72 -3.60 -14.73
N ASN A 57 10.93 -3.04 -14.69
CA ASN A 57 11.38 -2.11 -15.73
C ASN A 57 11.71 -2.87 -17.03
N HIS A 58 10.68 -3.37 -17.71
CA HIS A 58 10.78 -4.28 -18.86
C HIS A 58 10.88 -3.55 -20.21
N ASP A 59 10.60 -2.25 -20.24
CA ASP A 59 10.68 -1.42 -21.44
C ASP A 59 10.95 0.04 -21.02
N THR A 60 11.09 0.94 -21.99
CA THR A 60 11.20 2.37 -21.77
C THR A 60 9.90 2.95 -21.22
N TYR A 61 10.05 4.00 -20.43
CA TYR A 61 8.92 4.76 -19.89
C TYR A 61 7.95 5.22 -20.98
N ALA A 62 8.47 5.75 -22.09
CA ALA A 62 7.66 6.26 -23.20
C ALA A 62 6.83 5.16 -23.86
N ASN A 63 7.39 3.95 -24.02
CA ASN A 63 6.66 2.83 -24.61
C ASN A 63 5.52 2.36 -23.70
N ILE A 64 5.79 2.21 -22.40
CA ILE A 64 4.77 1.81 -21.42
C ILE A 64 3.66 2.87 -21.34
N ALA A 65 4.03 4.14 -21.23
CA ALA A 65 3.06 5.25 -21.20
C ALA A 65 2.19 5.27 -22.46
N SER A 66 2.81 5.16 -23.64
CA SER A 66 2.11 5.14 -24.93
C SER A 66 1.14 3.96 -25.02
N TYR A 67 1.54 2.77 -24.58
CA TYR A 67 0.66 1.61 -24.52
C TYR A 67 -0.54 1.86 -23.61
N VAL A 68 -0.31 2.33 -22.37
CA VAL A 68 -1.39 2.58 -21.42
C VAL A 68 -2.32 3.70 -21.90
N ALA A 69 -1.78 4.76 -22.52
CA ALA A 69 -2.57 5.81 -23.14
C ALA A 69 -3.47 5.28 -24.26
N ALA A 70 -2.96 4.38 -25.11
CA ALA A 70 -3.73 3.76 -26.18
C ALA A 70 -4.78 2.77 -25.65
N ALA A 71 -4.42 1.96 -24.65
CA ALA A 71 -5.29 0.95 -24.07
C ALA A 71 -6.42 1.57 -23.23
N ALA A 72 -6.10 2.57 -22.41
CA ALA A 72 -7.03 3.24 -21.51
C ALA A 72 -6.95 4.77 -21.71
N PRO A 73 -7.55 5.31 -22.78
CA PRO A 73 -7.40 6.72 -23.18
C PRO A 73 -8.03 7.72 -22.21
N SER A 74 -8.82 7.25 -21.26
CA SER A 74 -9.49 8.07 -20.26
C SER A 74 -9.50 7.39 -18.91
N ASP A 75 -9.62 8.18 -17.86
CA ASP A 75 -9.73 7.73 -16.47
C ASP A 75 -10.92 6.77 -16.33
N ILE A 76 -10.76 5.68 -15.55
CA ILE A 76 -11.84 4.72 -15.31
C ILE A 76 -13.10 5.41 -14.78
N LYS A 77 -12.98 6.50 -14.02
CA LYS A 77 -14.14 7.25 -13.51
C LYS A 77 -15.07 7.69 -14.63
N SER A 78 -14.52 8.01 -15.81
CA SER A 78 -15.26 8.48 -16.97
C SER A 78 -15.81 7.35 -17.86
N THR A 79 -15.37 6.10 -17.67
CA THR A 79 -15.73 4.97 -18.54
C THR A 79 -16.81 4.07 -17.92
N ARG A 80 -17.65 3.49 -18.80
CA ARG A 80 -18.70 2.53 -18.44
C ARG A 80 -18.22 1.07 -18.46
N THR A 81 -17.13 0.80 -19.19
CA THR A 81 -16.53 -0.52 -19.38
C THR A 81 -15.03 -0.41 -19.11
N PRO A 82 -14.42 -1.37 -18.40
CA PRO A 82 -12.97 -1.38 -18.24
C PRO A 82 -12.27 -1.63 -19.58
N SER A 83 -11.02 -1.21 -19.67
CA SER A 83 -10.18 -1.47 -20.84
C SER A 83 -9.61 -2.88 -20.80
N GLU A 84 -9.91 -3.70 -21.81
CA GLU A 84 -9.31 -5.04 -21.95
C GLU A 84 -7.77 -4.98 -21.99
N GLY A 85 -7.19 -4.03 -22.73
CA GLY A 85 -5.75 -3.88 -22.79
C GLY A 85 -5.12 -3.56 -21.43
N LEU A 86 -5.80 -2.77 -20.59
CA LEU A 86 -5.32 -2.49 -19.23
C LEU A 86 -5.45 -3.71 -18.31
N LEU A 87 -6.54 -4.48 -18.45
CA LEU A 87 -6.73 -5.73 -17.71
C LEU A 87 -5.68 -6.79 -18.08
N ASP A 88 -5.40 -6.94 -19.38
CA ASP A 88 -4.40 -7.86 -19.88
C ASP A 88 -2.99 -7.44 -19.42
N TYR A 89 -2.68 -6.14 -19.46
CA TYR A 89 -1.39 -5.63 -18.99
C TYR A 89 -1.16 -5.88 -17.49
N LEU A 90 -2.18 -5.65 -16.66
CA LEU A 90 -2.13 -5.97 -15.23
C LEU A 90 -2.03 -7.47 -14.95
N SER A 91 -2.32 -8.33 -15.93
CA SER A 91 -2.19 -9.78 -15.86
C SER A 91 -0.87 -10.30 -16.47
N CYS A 92 -0.05 -9.43 -17.07
CA CYS A 92 1.22 -9.80 -17.69
C CYS A 92 2.29 -10.19 -16.65
N PRO A 93 3.26 -11.06 -17.01
CA PRO A 93 4.36 -11.51 -16.14
C PRO A 93 5.43 -10.42 -15.87
N VAL A 94 5.03 -9.16 -15.96
CA VAL A 94 5.83 -7.97 -15.62
C VAL A 94 5.19 -7.17 -14.49
N ALA A 95 3.93 -7.46 -14.13
CA ALA A 95 3.16 -6.75 -13.12
C ALA A 95 2.71 -7.69 -11.99
N PHE A 96 2.79 -7.23 -10.75
CA PHE A 96 2.22 -7.88 -9.58
C PHE A 96 1.58 -6.83 -8.67
N SER A 97 0.34 -7.07 -8.24
CA SER A 97 -0.42 -6.12 -7.45
C SER A 97 -0.47 -6.51 -5.98
N VAL A 98 -0.22 -5.56 -5.09
CA VAL A 98 -0.41 -5.70 -3.65
C VAL A 98 -1.36 -4.61 -3.19
N ASN A 99 -2.47 -5.02 -2.61
CA ASN A 99 -3.55 -4.12 -2.25
C ASN A 99 -3.89 -4.23 -0.77
N PHE A 100 -4.28 -3.12 -0.17
CA PHE A 100 -4.71 -3.04 1.22
C PHE A 100 -6.11 -2.45 1.26
N VAL A 101 -7.01 -3.14 1.96
CA VAL A 101 -8.39 -2.70 2.17
C VAL A 101 -8.58 -2.41 3.64
N VAL A 102 -9.04 -1.21 3.94
CA VAL A 102 -9.33 -0.74 5.28
C VAL A 102 -10.82 -0.41 5.34
N GLU A 103 -11.55 -1.05 6.25
CA GLU A 103 -12.96 -0.73 6.46
C GLU A 103 -13.09 0.75 6.88
N ARG A 104 -13.84 1.55 6.12
CA ARG A 104 -13.88 3.01 6.29
C ARG A 104 -14.41 3.42 7.66
N ASP A 105 -15.45 2.75 8.11
CA ASP A 105 -16.12 3.07 9.38
C ASP A 105 -15.38 2.49 10.59
N SER A 106 -14.16 1.97 10.40
CA SER A 106 -13.26 1.49 11.44
C SER A 106 -12.86 2.62 12.40
N VAL A 107 -13.72 2.87 13.40
CA VAL A 107 -13.40 3.70 14.57
C VAL A 107 -12.13 3.21 15.25
N TYR A 108 -11.90 1.89 15.25
CA TYR A 108 -10.76 1.29 15.94
C TYR A 108 -9.42 1.55 15.24
N LEU A 109 -9.35 1.67 13.90
CA LEU A 109 -8.10 2.12 13.26
C LEU A 109 -7.78 3.58 13.60
N ARG A 110 -8.81 4.43 13.75
CA ARG A 110 -8.64 5.80 14.27
C ARG A 110 -8.17 5.82 15.73
N ASN A 111 -8.56 4.81 16.51
CA ASN A 111 -8.12 4.59 17.90
C ASN A 111 -6.75 3.89 18.00
N LEU A 112 -6.29 3.17 16.97
CA LEU A 112 -4.97 2.57 16.93
C LEU A 112 -3.92 3.56 16.42
N VAL A 113 -4.27 4.42 15.47
CA VAL A 113 -3.37 5.47 14.96
C VAL A 113 -3.77 6.79 15.59
N THR A 114 -3.57 6.90 16.91
CA THR A 114 -3.90 8.11 17.67
C THR A 114 -2.87 9.21 17.44
N GLN A 115 -3.24 10.45 17.78
CA GLN A 115 -2.31 11.58 17.78
C GLN A 115 -1.09 11.32 18.66
N SER A 116 -1.28 10.77 19.86
CA SER A 116 -0.19 10.49 20.80
C SER A 116 0.74 9.41 20.28
N MET A 117 0.20 8.36 19.64
CA MET A 117 1.01 7.31 19.02
C MET A 117 1.80 7.82 17.81
N MET A 118 1.17 8.61 16.94
CA MET A 118 1.88 9.25 15.82
C MET A 118 2.97 10.19 16.34
N HIS A 119 2.68 11.02 17.35
CA HIS A 119 3.67 11.92 17.95
C HIS A 119 4.84 11.16 18.58
N GLY A 120 4.56 10.16 19.41
CA GLY A 120 5.58 9.34 20.06
C GLY A 120 6.45 8.61 19.05
N LEU A 121 5.83 8.05 18.00
CA LEU A 121 6.55 7.43 16.90
C LEU A 121 7.44 8.43 16.17
N THR A 122 6.92 9.60 15.79
CA THR A 122 7.73 10.64 15.13
C THR A 122 8.95 11.01 15.97
N GLY A 123 8.79 11.17 17.29
CA GLY A 123 9.92 11.40 18.20
C GLY A 123 10.95 10.28 18.16
N ALA A 124 10.52 9.02 18.20
CA ALA A 124 11.41 7.86 18.09
C ALA A 124 12.13 7.80 16.74
N LEU A 125 11.43 8.09 15.63
CA LEU A 125 12.02 8.12 14.29
C LEU A 125 13.10 9.22 14.17
N ARG A 126 12.89 10.37 14.81
CA ARG A 126 13.92 11.42 14.86
C ARG A 126 15.17 10.98 15.60
N GLY A 127 15.01 10.22 16.69
CA GLY A 127 16.12 9.57 17.38
C GLY A 127 16.92 8.66 16.44
N LEU A 128 16.23 7.74 15.75
CA LEU A 128 16.84 6.83 14.77
C LEU A 128 17.57 7.57 13.64
N VAL A 129 16.97 8.62 13.09
CA VAL A 129 17.57 9.40 12.00
C VAL A 129 18.84 10.11 12.46
N ARG A 130 18.90 10.60 13.70
CA ARG A 130 20.12 11.19 14.26
C ARG A 130 21.22 10.14 14.45
N GLU A 131 20.88 8.99 15.01
CA GLU A 131 21.82 7.87 15.17
C GLU A 131 22.39 7.43 13.82
N TRP A 132 21.57 7.35 12.77
CA TRP A 132 22.05 7.01 11.42
C TRP A 132 22.93 8.12 10.82
N GLY A 133 22.60 9.39 11.05
CA GLY A 133 23.42 10.52 10.64
C GLY A 133 24.81 10.53 11.29
N GLU A 134 24.90 10.18 12.56
CA GLU A 134 26.18 10.04 13.28
C GLU A 134 27.00 8.85 12.78
N ALA A 135 26.34 7.74 12.45
CA ALA A 135 26.98 6.53 11.92
C ALA A 135 27.45 6.67 10.46
N GLU A 136 26.88 7.61 9.70
CA GLU A 136 27.19 7.83 8.28
C GLU A 136 27.53 9.31 7.98
N PRO A 137 28.67 9.85 8.48
CA PRO A 137 29.02 11.25 8.30
C PRO A 137 29.00 11.78 6.86
N PRO A 138 29.37 11.00 5.82
CA PRO A 138 29.25 11.46 4.42
C PRO A 138 27.82 11.80 3.98
N ASN A 139 26.80 11.24 4.64
CA ASN A 139 25.37 11.44 4.36
C ASN A 139 24.69 12.39 5.35
N ALA A 140 25.43 13.07 6.24
CA ALA A 140 24.85 13.88 7.32
C ALA A 140 23.84 14.92 6.84
N ALA A 141 24.10 15.59 5.70
CA ALA A 141 23.17 16.59 5.14
C ALA A 141 21.81 16.00 4.73
N PHE A 142 21.78 14.75 4.23
CA PHE A 142 20.54 14.05 3.93
C PHE A 142 19.74 13.78 5.20
N TYR A 143 20.39 13.26 6.24
CA TYR A 143 19.76 12.97 7.52
C TYR A 143 19.29 14.23 8.26
N GLU A 144 20.02 15.34 8.14
CA GLU A 144 19.61 16.63 8.69
C GLU A 144 18.33 17.15 7.99
N ALA A 145 18.28 17.07 6.66
CA ALA A 145 17.08 17.44 5.91
C ALA A 145 15.88 16.56 6.27
N LEU A 146 16.11 15.26 6.48
CA LEU A 146 15.11 14.29 6.93
C LEU A 146 14.60 14.60 8.35
N ASP A 147 15.48 14.86 9.32
CA ASP A 147 15.05 15.31 10.67
C ASP A 147 14.29 16.64 10.59
N GLY A 148 14.68 17.55 9.70
CA GLY A 148 13.96 18.80 9.45
C GLY A 148 12.51 18.56 9.01
N ARG A 149 12.25 17.58 8.15
CA ARG A 149 10.90 17.18 7.73
C ARG A 149 10.12 16.51 8.86
N LEU A 150 10.75 15.59 9.59
CA LEU A 150 10.14 14.93 10.76
C LEU A 150 9.79 15.94 11.87
N ARG A 151 10.62 16.97 12.07
CA ARG A 151 10.37 18.03 13.05
C ARG A 151 9.12 18.85 12.69
N ARG A 152 8.88 19.13 11.40
CA ARG A 152 7.65 19.79 10.97
C ARG A 152 6.40 18.93 11.24
N LEU A 153 6.52 17.62 11.01
CA LEU A 153 5.47 16.66 11.34
C LEU A 153 5.20 16.61 12.85
N GLU A 154 6.24 16.54 13.68
CA GLU A 154 6.15 16.56 15.15
C GLU A 154 5.47 17.84 15.65
N VAL A 155 5.88 19.01 15.14
CA VAL A 155 5.28 20.30 15.48
C VAL A 155 3.80 20.34 15.12
N GLU A 156 3.39 19.78 13.97
CA GLU A 156 1.97 19.65 13.65
C GLU A 156 1.25 18.74 14.65
N LEU A 157 1.79 17.57 14.93
CA LEU A 157 1.22 16.59 15.85
C LEU A 157 1.12 17.11 17.30
N ALA A 158 1.91 18.12 17.67
CA ALA A 158 1.84 18.79 18.97
C ALA A 158 0.74 19.86 19.04
N ARG A 159 0.13 20.25 17.92
CA ARG A 159 -0.96 21.25 17.91
C ARG A 159 -2.22 20.67 18.58
N ARG A 160 -3.09 21.58 19.03
CA ARG A 160 -4.41 21.23 19.60
C ARG A 160 -5.34 20.55 18.58
N GLN A 161 -5.24 20.92 17.30
CA GLN A 161 -6.07 20.39 16.22
C GLN A 161 -5.22 20.14 14.96
N PRO A 162 -4.43 19.05 14.95
CA PRO A 162 -3.71 18.65 13.75
C PRO A 162 -4.66 18.08 12.69
N SER A 163 -4.16 17.95 11.46
CA SER A 163 -4.91 17.35 10.34
C SER A 163 -4.96 15.82 10.45
N LEU A 164 -5.53 15.30 11.54
CA LEU A 164 -5.39 13.89 11.94
C LEU A 164 -5.80 12.88 10.88
N ASN A 165 -6.84 13.17 10.08
CA ASN A 165 -7.25 12.26 9.02
C ASN A 165 -6.14 12.11 7.97
N LEU A 166 -5.62 13.23 7.45
CA LEU A 166 -4.52 13.22 6.50
C LEU A 166 -3.26 12.59 7.10
N LEU A 167 -2.91 12.92 8.34
CA LEU A 167 -1.72 12.36 8.99
C LEU A 167 -1.83 10.84 9.14
N ARG A 168 -3.00 10.31 9.53
CA ARG A 168 -3.22 8.86 9.58
C ARG A 168 -3.05 8.21 8.21
N GLN A 169 -3.57 8.82 7.15
CA GLN A 169 -3.42 8.31 5.79
C GLN A 169 -1.95 8.27 5.38
N ILE A 170 -1.18 9.33 5.66
CA ILE A 170 0.27 9.38 5.45
C ILE A 170 0.99 8.23 6.16
N PHE A 171 0.68 7.98 7.44
CA PHE A 171 1.30 6.88 8.19
C PHE A 171 0.91 5.49 7.64
N LEU A 172 -0.34 5.31 7.22
CA LEU A 172 -0.81 4.06 6.62
C LEU A 172 -0.16 3.79 5.26
N VAL A 173 -0.17 4.78 4.35
CA VAL A 173 0.50 4.70 3.05
C VAL A 173 1.98 4.37 3.24
N ALA A 174 2.66 5.06 4.14
CA ALA A 174 4.08 4.81 4.40
C ALA A 174 4.34 3.38 4.90
N ALA A 175 3.50 2.86 5.79
CA ALA A 175 3.63 1.50 6.31
C ALA A 175 3.31 0.43 5.24
N PHE A 176 2.31 0.67 4.39
CA PHE A 176 1.99 -0.25 3.29
C PHE A 176 3.08 -0.24 2.22
N ALA A 177 3.56 0.94 1.83
CA ALA A 177 4.67 1.07 0.89
C ALA A 177 5.94 0.39 1.41
N SER A 178 6.26 0.49 2.71
CA SER A 178 7.42 -0.20 3.28
C SER A 178 7.29 -1.72 3.23
N VAL A 179 6.08 -2.27 3.37
CA VAL A 179 5.81 -3.70 3.19
C VAL A 179 6.04 -4.11 1.73
N VAL A 180 5.52 -3.34 0.77
CA VAL A 180 5.71 -3.63 -0.66
C VAL A 180 7.20 -3.56 -1.03
N LEU A 181 7.92 -2.53 -0.57
CA LEU A 181 9.37 -2.43 -0.73
C LEU A 181 10.09 -3.65 -0.13
N GLY A 182 9.65 -4.10 1.06
CA GLY A 182 10.14 -5.32 1.70
C GLY A 182 9.96 -6.57 0.82
N ILE A 183 8.77 -6.76 0.25
CA ILE A 183 8.47 -7.90 -0.64
C ILE A 183 9.43 -7.93 -1.83
N VAL A 184 9.60 -6.79 -2.52
CA VAL A 184 10.48 -6.70 -3.69
C VAL A 184 11.94 -6.90 -3.28
N ASN A 185 12.37 -6.28 -2.18
CA ASN A 185 13.73 -6.41 -1.67
C ASN A 185 14.08 -7.85 -1.34
N ASP A 186 13.25 -8.52 -0.56
CA ASP A 186 13.52 -9.86 -0.04
C ASP A 186 13.47 -10.91 -1.16
N ALA A 187 12.63 -10.70 -2.18
CA ALA A 187 12.51 -11.62 -3.30
C ALA A 187 13.58 -11.42 -4.39
N LYS A 188 14.03 -10.17 -4.62
CA LYS A 188 14.78 -9.81 -5.84
C LYS A 188 16.04 -9.00 -5.62
N SER A 189 16.35 -8.53 -4.42
CA SER A 189 17.54 -7.70 -4.13
C SER A 189 17.80 -6.63 -5.21
N PRO A 190 16.82 -5.73 -5.46
CA PRO A 190 16.83 -4.85 -6.61
C PRO A 190 17.99 -3.84 -6.57
N LEU A 191 18.47 -3.42 -7.75
CA LEU A 191 19.44 -2.32 -7.85
C LEU A 191 18.79 -0.99 -7.51
N GLY A 192 17.58 -0.78 -8.03
CA GLY A 192 16.81 0.43 -7.80
C GLY A 192 15.31 0.16 -7.84
N VAL A 193 14.58 0.97 -7.08
CA VAL A 193 13.13 0.99 -7.05
C VAL A 193 12.66 2.42 -7.22
N ARG A 194 11.86 2.67 -8.24
CA ARG A 194 11.20 3.97 -8.42
C ARG A 194 9.75 3.87 -7.95
N TRP A 195 9.39 4.58 -6.89
CA TRP A 195 8.00 4.67 -6.45
C TRP A 195 7.33 5.89 -7.07
N ILE A 196 6.32 5.65 -7.90
CA ILE A 196 5.51 6.65 -8.59
C ILE A 196 4.11 6.66 -7.97
N SER A 197 3.65 7.83 -7.57
CA SER A 197 2.29 8.03 -7.05
C SER A 197 1.65 9.24 -7.69
N ASP A 198 0.31 9.25 -7.77
CA ASP A 198 -0.40 10.47 -8.13
C ASP A 198 -0.15 11.55 -7.08
N ARG A 199 -0.37 12.79 -7.49
CA ARG A 199 -0.33 13.93 -6.58
C ARG A 199 -1.52 13.84 -5.62
N ASP A 200 -1.19 13.69 -4.35
CA ASP A 200 -2.14 13.74 -3.25
C ASP A 200 -1.59 14.66 -2.14
N ALA A 201 -2.48 15.25 -1.35
CA ALA A 201 -2.14 15.99 -0.14
C ALA A 201 -1.22 15.18 0.80
N MET A 202 -1.27 13.84 0.73
CA MET A 202 -0.36 12.96 1.47
C MET A 202 1.12 13.15 1.09
N PHE A 203 1.41 13.36 -0.20
CA PHE A 203 2.77 13.50 -0.72
C PHE A 203 3.25 14.95 -0.75
N ASP A 204 2.34 15.93 -0.84
CA ASP A 204 2.70 17.35 -0.72
C ASP A 204 3.03 17.75 0.73
N ARG A 205 2.41 17.08 1.71
CA ARG A 205 2.53 17.47 3.12
C ARG A 205 3.98 17.38 3.63
N HIS A 206 4.44 18.47 4.24
CA HIS A 206 5.77 18.64 4.83
C HIS A 206 6.94 18.40 3.87
N GLY A 207 6.69 18.43 2.55
CA GLY A 207 7.70 18.20 1.51
C GLY A 207 8.01 16.73 1.31
N GLY A 208 6.98 15.88 1.15
CA GLY A 208 7.17 14.46 0.84
C GLY A 208 7.28 13.53 2.04
N ILE A 209 6.74 13.89 3.22
CA ILE A 209 6.97 13.11 4.45
C ILE A 209 6.48 11.66 4.37
N ALA A 210 5.49 11.36 3.52
CA ALA A 210 5.06 9.99 3.28
C ALA A 210 6.19 9.10 2.72
N PHE A 211 7.01 9.64 1.81
CA PHE A 211 8.16 8.95 1.22
C PHE A 211 9.25 8.71 2.26
N ASP A 212 9.54 9.74 3.07
CA ASP A 212 10.50 9.64 4.17
C ASP A 212 10.11 8.55 5.17
N LEU A 213 8.84 8.54 5.61
CA LEU A 213 8.34 7.56 6.55
C LEU A 213 8.41 6.14 5.98
N ALA A 214 8.02 5.95 4.71
CA ALA A 214 8.12 4.65 4.05
C ALA A 214 9.56 4.14 3.99
N TRP A 215 10.50 5.02 3.64
CA TRP A 215 11.93 4.69 3.61
C TRP A 215 12.45 4.34 5.01
N ILE A 216 12.13 5.13 6.03
CA ILE A 216 12.56 4.85 7.41
C ILE A 216 12.00 3.51 7.88
N PHE A 217 10.70 3.24 7.65
CA PHE A 217 10.06 1.98 8.02
C PHE A 217 10.70 0.80 7.31
N PHE A 218 10.93 0.90 6.00
CA PHE A 218 11.61 -0.13 5.21
C PHE A 218 13.02 -0.42 5.76
N GLN A 219 13.81 0.62 6.03
CA GLN A 219 15.16 0.46 6.55
C GLN A 219 15.18 -0.09 7.98
N ALA A 220 14.21 0.26 8.82
CA ALA A 220 14.05 -0.32 10.15
C ALA A 220 13.65 -1.80 10.08
N MET A 221 12.75 -2.18 9.17
CA MET A 221 12.39 -3.59 8.93
C MET A 221 13.61 -4.42 8.51
N ARG A 222 14.42 -3.93 7.56
CA ARG A 222 15.66 -4.60 7.14
C ARG A 222 16.61 -4.81 8.31
N ARG A 223 16.85 -3.76 9.11
CA ARG A 223 17.71 -3.83 10.30
C ARG A 223 17.19 -4.83 11.33
N HIS A 224 15.88 -4.91 11.53
CA HIS A 224 15.27 -5.87 12.44
C HIS A 224 15.41 -7.33 11.97
N LYS A 225 15.33 -7.58 10.65
CA LYS A 225 15.57 -8.92 10.05
C LYS A 225 17.04 -9.35 10.17
N GLY A 226 17.97 -8.42 10.39
CA GLY A 226 19.40 -8.68 10.52
C GLY A 226 20.09 -8.98 9.18
N GLY A 227 21.35 -9.41 9.25
CA GLY A 227 22.18 -9.69 8.07
C GLY A 227 22.95 -8.46 7.55
N VAL A 228 23.65 -8.64 6.43
CA VAL A 228 24.43 -7.57 5.79
C VAL A 228 23.48 -6.67 5.00
N ILE A 229 23.35 -5.42 5.44
CA ILE A 229 22.50 -4.41 4.80
C ILE A 229 23.39 -3.45 4.03
N ASP A 230 23.32 -3.50 2.69
CA ASP A 230 23.79 -2.38 1.88
C ASP A 230 22.72 -1.30 1.90
N GLN A 231 23.01 -0.20 2.61
CA GLN A 231 22.08 0.92 2.77
C GLN A 231 21.88 1.69 1.47
N ARG A 232 22.78 1.54 0.49
CA ARG A 232 22.68 2.15 -0.84
C ARG A 232 21.82 1.33 -1.79
N ARG A 233 21.34 0.15 -1.37
CA ARG A 233 20.53 -0.74 -2.19
C ARG A 233 19.23 -1.17 -1.49
N PRO A 234 18.10 -1.16 -2.22
CA PRO A 234 17.94 -0.49 -3.51
C PRO A 234 18.16 1.02 -3.41
N GLU A 235 18.63 1.62 -4.50
CA GLU A 235 18.44 3.06 -4.68
C GLU A 235 16.94 3.32 -4.83
N ILE A 236 16.38 4.19 -3.97
CA ILE A 236 14.95 4.50 -4.01
C ILE A 236 14.77 5.90 -4.57
N ALA A 237 14.08 5.99 -5.70
CA ALA A 237 13.67 7.24 -6.31
C ALA A 237 12.16 7.43 -6.14
N PHE A 238 11.73 8.66 -5.85
CA PHE A 238 10.33 9.01 -5.72
C PHE A 238 9.90 9.89 -6.90
N GLY A 239 8.87 9.48 -7.62
CA GLY A 239 8.25 10.22 -8.72
C GLY A 239 6.90 10.76 -8.29
N THR A 240 6.73 12.07 -8.35
CA THR A 240 5.41 12.74 -8.26
C THR A 240 5.29 13.73 -9.41
N PRO A 241 4.07 13.99 -9.93
CA PRO A 241 3.86 14.97 -10.99
C PRO A 241 4.39 16.37 -10.61
N GLY A 242 4.90 17.10 -11.60
CA GLY A 242 5.40 18.47 -11.42
C GLY A 242 4.32 19.50 -11.08
N MET A 243 4.73 20.68 -10.59
CA MET A 243 3.84 21.81 -10.28
C MET A 243 3.30 22.55 -11.52
N ASP A 244 3.83 22.25 -12.71
CA ASP A 244 3.48 22.84 -14.00
C ASP A 244 2.20 22.25 -14.62
N GLY A 245 1.60 21.26 -13.96
CA GLY A 245 0.38 20.60 -14.43
C GLY A 245 0.62 19.57 -15.53
N ILE A 246 1.88 19.33 -15.94
CA ILE A 246 2.23 18.21 -16.81
C ILE A 246 2.27 16.97 -15.92
N ASN A 247 1.20 16.17 -16.01
CA ASN A 247 1.12 14.94 -15.25
C ASN A 247 1.89 13.84 -15.96
N GLU A 248 3.23 13.94 -15.94
CA GLU A 248 4.14 13.02 -16.66
C GLU A 248 3.78 11.56 -16.38
N TYR A 249 3.35 11.26 -15.15
CA TYR A 249 3.04 9.91 -14.67
C TYR A 249 1.58 9.47 -14.84
N ALA A 250 0.70 10.29 -15.43
CA ALA A 250 -0.75 10.04 -15.46
C ALA A 250 -1.11 8.65 -16.00
N GLU A 251 -0.44 8.20 -17.05
CA GLU A 251 -0.65 6.88 -17.65
C GLU A 251 -0.31 5.76 -16.66
N PHE A 252 0.80 5.88 -15.93
CA PHE A 252 1.21 4.87 -14.96
C PHE A 252 0.25 4.77 -13.78
N ILE A 253 -0.33 5.90 -13.35
CA ILE A 253 -1.29 5.95 -12.24
C ILE A 253 -2.61 5.23 -12.57
N ARG A 254 -3.01 5.15 -13.84
CA ARG A 254 -4.23 4.42 -14.25
C ARG A 254 -4.20 2.94 -13.88
N LEU A 255 -3.01 2.35 -13.73
CA LEU A 255 -2.82 0.95 -13.34
C LEU A 255 -3.32 0.68 -11.90
N PRO A 256 -2.77 1.33 -10.86
CA PRO A 256 -3.27 1.18 -9.50
C PRO A 256 -4.65 1.83 -9.27
N ASP A 257 -5.04 2.88 -10.00
CA ASP A 257 -6.36 3.53 -9.85
C ASP A 257 -7.51 2.57 -10.19
N LEU A 258 -7.35 1.74 -11.23
CA LEU A 258 -8.29 0.67 -11.56
C LEU A 258 -8.52 -0.29 -10.38
N LEU A 259 -7.45 -0.66 -9.68
CA LEU A 259 -7.49 -1.57 -8.54
C LEU A 259 -8.10 -0.89 -7.30
N ALA A 260 -7.66 0.34 -7.00
CA ALA A 260 -8.11 1.11 -5.85
C ALA A 260 -9.61 1.42 -5.96
N GLY A 261 -10.05 1.90 -7.12
CA GLY A 261 -11.46 2.18 -7.39
C GLY A 261 -12.36 0.95 -7.28
N THR A 262 -11.87 -0.22 -7.73
CA THR A 262 -12.60 -1.50 -7.64
C THR A 262 -12.73 -1.96 -6.19
N LEU A 263 -11.64 -1.95 -5.41
CA LEU A 263 -11.63 -2.41 -4.03
C LEU A 263 -12.37 -1.47 -3.07
N ALA A 264 -12.33 -0.17 -3.31
CA ALA A 264 -13.10 0.81 -2.53
C ALA A 264 -14.62 0.66 -2.74
N ASP A 265 -15.04 0.21 -3.93
CA ASP A 265 -16.45 -0.02 -4.26
C ASP A 265 -16.99 -1.37 -3.75
N MET A 266 -16.09 -2.31 -3.44
CA MET A 266 -16.43 -3.67 -3.04
C MET A 266 -17.07 -3.73 -1.65
N LYS A 267 -18.29 -4.26 -1.56
CA LYS A 267 -18.97 -4.53 -0.29
C LYS A 267 -18.57 -5.89 0.25
N LEU A 268 -17.86 -5.91 1.36
CA LEU A 268 -17.57 -7.13 2.11
C LEU A 268 -18.63 -7.36 3.20
N PRO A 269 -19.07 -8.61 3.43
CA PRO A 269 -18.67 -9.83 2.74
C PRO A 269 -19.55 -10.22 1.54
N GLN A 270 -20.53 -9.40 1.15
CA GLN A 270 -21.53 -9.76 0.14
C GLN A 270 -20.97 -9.82 -1.30
N MET A 271 -19.75 -9.30 -1.51
CA MET A 271 -19.08 -9.23 -2.82
C MET A 271 -19.92 -8.49 -3.86
N MET A 272 -20.53 -7.38 -3.44
CA MET A 272 -21.33 -6.53 -4.31
C MET A 272 -20.58 -5.25 -4.69
N PHE A 273 -20.86 -4.75 -5.89
CA PHE A 273 -20.34 -3.48 -6.40
C PHE A 273 -21.51 -2.53 -6.64
N THR A 274 -21.30 -1.24 -6.38
CA THR A 274 -22.27 -0.20 -6.70
C THR A 274 -22.24 0.12 -8.20
N HIS A 275 -21.08 -0.04 -8.85
CA HIS A 275 -20.93 0.17 -10.29
C HIS A 275 -20.66 -1.14 -11.04
N ARG A 276 -21.44 -1.40 -12.10
CA ARG A 276 -21.32 -2.61 -12.93
C ARG A 276 -19.94 -2.81 -13.56
N LYS A 277 -19.21 -1.71 -13.83
CA LYS A 277 -17.88 -1.76 -14.47
C LYS A 277 -16.82 -2.48 -13.63
N PHE A 278 -17.00 -2.54 -12.31
CA PHE A 278 -16.04 -3.17 -11.41
C PHE A 278 -16.19 -4.70 -11.35
N VAL A 279 -17.34 -5.24 -11.75
CA VAL A 279 -17.56 -6.70 -11.80
C VAL A 279 -16.57 -7.41 -12.73
N PRO A 280 -16.41 -7.02 -14.02
CA PRO A 280 -15.42 -7.64 -14.90
C PRO A 280 -13.98 -7.42 -14.41
N VAL A 281 -13.66 -6.26 -13.84
CA VAL A 281 -12.33 -5.99 -13.25
C VAL A 281 -12.05 -6.96 -12.10
N PHE A 282 -13.02 -7.13 -11.21
CA PHE A 282 -12.93 -8.05 -10.07
C PHE A 282 -12.68 -9.49 -10.53
N HIS A 283 -13.49 -9.98 -11.47
CA HIS A 283 -13.33 -11.34 -11.99
C HIS A 283 -11.99 -11.56 -12.69
N ARG A 284 -11.50 -10.57 -13.43
CA ARG A 284 -10.27 -10.72 -14.22
C ARG A 284 -9.00 -10.56 -13.38
N LEU A 285 -9.01 -9.65 -12.40
CA LEU A 285 -7.79 -9.23 -11.68
C LEU A 285 -7.71 -9.70 -10.23
N PHE A 286 -8.76 -10.32 -9.67
CA PHE A 286 -8.77 -10.73 -8.26
C PHE A 286 -9.21 -12.18 -8.03
N VAL A 287 -10.06 -12.75 -8.90
CA VAL A 287 -10.50 -14.14 -8.78
C VAL A 287 -9.47 -15.08 -9.39
N ASP A 288 -9.00 -16.07 -8.62
CA ASP A 288 -8.06 -17.11 -9.05
C ASP A 288 -6.76 -16.59 -9.70
N THR A 289 -6.39 -15.36 -9.38
CA THR A 289 -5.22 -14.71 -9.99
C THR A 289 -3.94 -14.99 -9.19
N PRO A 290 -2.85 -15.35 -9.88
CA PRO A 290 -1.55 -15.58 -9.24
C PRO A 290 -0.76 -14.30 -8.95
N ASN A 291 -1.15 -13.16 -9.52
CA ASN A 291 -0.34 -11.93 -9.50
C ASN A 291 -1.01 -10.73 -8.83
N ASN A 292 -2.06 -10.97 -8.04
CA ASN A 292 -2.70 -9.95 -7.22
C ASN A 292 -2.95 -10.49 -5.81
N ALA A 293 -2.57 -9.71 -4.81
CA ALA A 293 -2.85 -10.00 -3.42
C ALA A 293 -3.63 -8.85 -2.78
N VAL A 294 -4.58 -9.22 -1.91
CA VAL A 294 -5.37 -8.27 -1.12
C VAL A 294 -5.20 -8.60 0.36
N ILE A 295 -4.83 -7.61 1.16
CA ILE A 295 -4.80 -7.69 2.61
C ILE A 295 -5.90 -6.78 3.15
N GLU A 296 -6.79 -7.33 3.95
CA GLU A 296 -7.80 -6.56 4.67
C GLU A 296 -7.33 -6.29 6.10
N LEU A 297 -7.45 -5.04 6.52
CA LEU A 297 -7.30 -4.63 7.91
C LEU A 297 -8.68 -4.54 8.54
N VAL A 298 -8.92 -5.42 9.50
CA VAL A 298 -10.20 -5.52 10.20
C VAL A 298 -10.03 -5.03 11.63
N ALA A 299 -10.85 -4.06 11.98
CA ALA A 299 -10.98 -3.60 13.34
C ALA A 299 -11.80 -4.57 14.19
N ARG A 300 -11.36 -4.77 15.43
CA ARG A 300 -12.06 -5.56 16.43
C ARG A 300 -12.10 -4.81 17.77
N PRO A 301 -13.00 -5.17 18.70
CA PRO A 301 -13.04 -4.56 20.02
C PRO A 301 -11.72 -4.65 20.78
N ASP A 302 -10.94 -5.69 20.56
CA ASP A 302 -9.65 -5.99 21.20
C ASP A 302 -8.42 -5.45 20.44
N GLY A 303 -8.60 -4.82 19.27
CA GLY A 303 -7.51 -4.22 18.51
C GLY A 303 -7.72 -4.25 17.00
N VAL A 304 -6.61 -4.32 16.27
CA VAL A 304 -6.63 -4.45 14.80
C VAL A 304 -6.04 -5.80 14.43
N THR A 305 -6.73 -6.48 13.52
CA THR A 305 -6.28 -7.71 12.91
C THR A 305 -6.11 -7.48 11.41
N SER A 306 -5.30 -8.29 10.76
CA SER A 306 -5.21 -8.32 9.30
C SER A 306 -5.49 -9.73 8.82
N ARG A 307 -5.95 -9.85 7.58
CA ARG A 307 -6.07 -11.14 6.89
C ARG A 307 -5.81 -10.97 5.40
N ARG A 308 -5.23 -11.98 4.77
CA ARG A 308 -5.22 -12.06 3.31
C ARG A 308 -6.62 -12.45 2.82
N LEU A 309 -7.14 -11.70 1.87
CA LEU A 309 -8.33 -12.07 1.12
C LEU A 309 -7.89 -12.85 -0.12
N ALA A 310 -8.56 -13.98 -0.36
CA ALA A 310 -8.45 -14.75 -1.58
C ALA A 310 -9.86 -14.93 -2.15
N PHE A 311 -9.99 -14.75 -3.46
CA PHE A 311 -11.25 -14.88 -4.17
C PHE A 311 -11.14 -16.05 -5.15
N GLY A 312 -12.03 -17.03 -5.01
CA GLY A 312 -11.90 -18.31 -5.70
C GLY A 312 -11.15 -19.34 -4.86
N HIS A 313 -10.21 -20.05 -5.45
CA HIS A 313 -9.38 -21.07 -4.83
C HIS A 313 -8.37 -20.44 -3.88
N PRO A 314 -8.15 -21.03 -2.69
CA PRO A 314 -7.13 -20.54 -1.77
C PRO A 314 -5.74 -20.67 -2.41
N PRO A 315 -4.86 -19.66 -2.23
CA PRO A 315 -3.46 -19.76 -2.66
C PRO A 315 -2.78 -20.98 -2.05
N ALA A 316 -1.81 -21.54 -2.77
CA ALA A 316 -1.03 -22.67 -2.27
C ALA A 316 -0.42 -22.35 -0.89
N GLY A 317 -0.69 -23.20 0.10
CA GLY A 317 -0.22 -23.03 1.48
C GLY A 317 -1.11 -22.17 2.38
N ALA A 318 -2.26 -21.67 1.92
CA ALA A 318 -3.21 -20.93 2.75
C ALA A 318 -4.14 -21.86 3.56
N SER A 319 -4.40 -21.52 4.83
CA SER A 319 -5.44 -22.15 5.66
C SER A 319 -6.71 -21.30 5.63
N THR A 320 -7.84 -21.89 5.24
CA THR A 320 -9.14 -21.20 5.17
C THR A 320 -9.81 -21.19 6.53
N VAL A 321 -9.72 -20.06 7.25
CA VAL A 321 -10.50 -19.86 8.48
C VAL A 321 -11.25 -18.54 8.39
N ARG A 322 -12.48 -18.60 7.89
CA ARG A 322 -13.44 -17.51 8.11
C ARG A 322 -14.17 -17.81 9.42
N ARG A 323 -13.68 -17.28 10.55
CA ARG A 323 -14.50 -17.25 11.78
C ARG A 323 -15.62 -16.24 11.53
N SER A 324 -16.84 -16.74 11.36
CA SER A 324 -18.04 -15.91 11.42
C SER A 324 -18.07 -15.22 12.79
N SER A 325 -18.07 -13.89 12.78
CA SER A 325 -18.54 -13.10 13.90
C SER A 325 -20.06 -13.14 13.89
N GLU A 326 -20.65 -14.29 14.18
CA GLU A 326 -22.05 -14.34 14.60
C GLU A 326 -22.10 -14.04 16.09
N PRO A 327 -22.90 -13.06 16.55
CA PRO A 327 -23.22 -12.99 17.96
C PRO A 327 -23.96 -14.27 18.33
N ALA A 328 -23.46 -14.96 19.36
CA ALA A 328 -24.09 -16.15 19.90
C ALA A 328 -25.59 -15.87 20.12
N ALA A 329 -26.44 -16.64 19.45
CA ALA A 329 -27.87 -16.63 19.73
C ALA A 329 -28.06 -16.86 21.22
N THR A 330 -28.69 -15.89 21.87
CA THR A 330 -29.06 -15.97 23.27
C THR A 330 -29.98 -17.19 23.43
N PRO A 331 -29.70 -18.13 24.35
CA PRO A 331 -30.63 -19.21 24.61
C PRO A 331 -31.94 -18.57 25.11
N GLY A 332 -33.05 -18.87 24.43
CA GLY A 332 -34.37 -18.42 24.84
C GLY A 332 -34.63 -18.84 26.27
N ALA A 333 -34.89 -17.86 27.13
CA ALA A 333 -35.42 -18.08 28.46
C ALA A 333 -36.87 -18.55 28.34
N ASP A 334 -37.11 -19.75 28.83
CA ASP A 334 -38.28 -20.21 29.57
C ASP A 334 -39.65 -19.84 28.99
N ALA A 335 -40.21 -20.80 28.25
CA ALA A 335 -41.64 -21.08 28.32
C ALA A 335 -41.84 -22.15 29.40
N ASP A 336 -42.56 -21.80 30.46
CA ASP A 336 -43.54 -22.65 31.14
C ASP A 336 -44.27 -21.87 32.26
N PRO A 337 -45.49 -22.26 32.67
CA PRO A 337 -46.39 -23.26 32.10
C PRO A 337 -47.73 -22.69 31.56
#